data_AF-A0A0K2J9Y4-F1
#
_entry.id   AF-A0A0K2J9Y4-F1
#
_cell.length_a   1.000
_cell.length_b   1.000
_cell.length_c   1.000
_cell.angle_alpha   90.00
_cell.angle_beta   90.00
_cell.angle_gamma   90.00
#
_symmetry.space_group_name_H-M   'P 1'
#
loop_
_entity.id
_entity.type
_entity.pdbx_description
1 polymer ?
#
loop_
_entity_poly.entity_id
_entity_poly.type
_entity_poly.pdbx_seq_one_letter_code
_entity_poly.pdbx_strand_id
1 'polypeptide(L)'
;MFCTLICCMDGRFIHIINEHIRENYRYEFVDTITDAGPVSKIVYDDYLKSVEDKIVLISINKHKSDHIFVAGHSDCAGCPTDDNTQKEYIKKAVNMIHEHLPEIAVTGLFVTEDGKIEILIDFV
;
A
#
# COMPACT_ATOMS: atom_id res chain seq x y z
N MET A 1 -15.29 -3.12 -9.36
CA MET A 1 -14.23 -4.15 -9.11
C MET A 1 -13.40 -3.73 -7.91
N PHE A 2 -12.85 -4.67 -7.14
CA PHE A 2 -12.10 -4.38 -5.92
C PHE A 2 -10.59 -4.44 -6.14
N CYS A 3 -9.85 -3.58 -5.44
CA CYS A 3 -8.42 -3.73 -5.17
C CYS A 3 -8.17 -3.55 -3.67
N THR A 4 -6.93 -3.78 -3.24
CA THR A 4 -6.49 -3.57 -1.86
C THR A 4 -5.50 -2.42 -1.79
N LEU A 5 -5.61 -1.56 -0.78
CA LEU A 5 -4.62 -0.53 -0.47
C LEU A 5 -4.13 -0.70 0.97
N ILE A 6 -2.82 -0.78 1.16
CA ILE A 6 -2.16 -0.75 2.48
C ILE A 6 -1.44 0.59 2.61
N CYS A 7 -1.84 1.42 3.56
CA CYS A 7 -1.34 2.79 3.61
C CYS A 7 -1.41 3.43 5.01
N CYS A 8 -0.71 4.54 5.21
CA CYS A 8 -0.77 5.28 6.47
C CYS A 8 -2.19 5.78 6.77
N MET A 9 -2.57 5.83 8.05
CA MET A 9 -3.86 6.37 8.51
C MET A 9 -4.01 7.90 8.36
N ASP A 10 -3.00 8.60 7.84
CA ASP A 10 -3.04 10.05 7.64
C ASP A 10 -4.18 10.44 6.70
N GLY A 11 -5.16 11.17 7.24
CA GLY A 11 -6.37 11.58 6.53
C GLY A 11 -6.13 12.47 5.31
N ARG A 12 -5.01 13.21 5.27
CA ARG A 12 -4.64 14.06 4.12
C ARG A 12 -4.26 13.21 2.92
N PHE A 13 -3.60 12.09 3.19
CA PHE A 13 -2.99 11.23 2.18
C PHE A 13 -3.91 10.10 1.74
N ILE A 14 -4.65 9.48 2.66
CA ILE A 14 -5.54 8.34 2.36
C ILE A 14 -6.58 8.68 1.29
N HIS A 15 -7.04 9.93 1.28
CA HIS A 15 -8.00 10.44 0.29
C HIS A 15 -7.37 10.53 -1.09
N ILE A 16 -6.20 11.18 -1.20
CA ILE A 16 -5.45 11.39 -2.44
C ILE A 16 -5.19 10.05 -3.15
N ILE A 17 -4.71 9.06 -2.40
CA ILE A 17 -4.34 7.77 -2.99
C ILE A 17 -5.57 6.94 -3.40
N ASN A 18 -6.67 7.02 -2.64
CA ASN A 18 -7.92 6.34 -2.99
C ASN A 18 -8.51 6.90 -4.29
N GLU A 19 -8.57 8.24 -4.41
CA GLU A 19 -9.06 8.91 -5.61
C GLU A 19 -8.17 8.59 -6.80
N HIS A 20 -6.85 8.69 -6.65
CA HIS A 20 -5.92 8.34 -7.71
C HIS A 20 -6.12 6.91 -8.22
N ILE A 21 -6.28 5.93 -7.34
CA ILE A 21 -6.53 4.54 -7.75
C ILE A 21 -7.84 4.43 -8.54
N ARG A 22 -8.92 5.07 -8.09
CA ARG A 22 -10.22 5.02 -8.78
C ARG A 22 -10.22 5.73 -10.13
N GLU A 23 -9.43 6.79 -10.28
CA GLU A 23 -9.37 7.58 -11.51
C GLU A 23 -8.43 6.97 -12.56
N ASN A 24 -7.36 6.30 -12.13
CA ASN A 24 -6.27 5.87 -13.01
C ASN A 24 -6.23 4.34 -13.21
N TYR A 25 -6.95 3.57 -12.40
CA TYR A 25 -7.04 2.12 -12.52
C TYR A 25 -8.50 1.69 -12.68
N ARG A 26 -8.69 0.43 -13.06
CA ARG A 26 -10.00 -0.20 -13.34
C ARG A 26 -10.85 -0.49 -12.09
N TYR A 27 -10.45 -0.03 -10.91
CA TYR A 27 -11.05 -0.38 -9.63
C TYR A 27 -12.05 0.68 -9.16
N GLU A 28 -13.19 0.22 -8.65
CA GLU A 28 -14.26 1.09 -8.13
C GLU A 28 -14.21 1.14 -6.59
N PHE A 29 -13.91 -0.01 -5.98
CA PHE A 29 -13.85 -0.19 -4.55
C PHE A 29 -12.40 -0.50 -4.14
N VAL A 30 -11.93 0.18 -3.10
CA VAL A 30 -10.55 0.07 -2.61
C VAL A 30 -10.62 -0.37 -1.16
N ASP A 31 -10.41 -1.67 -0.91
CA ASP A 31 -10.32 -2.20 0.44
C ASP A 31 -9.07 -1.65 1.10
N THR A 32 -9.23 -0.67 1.99
CA THR A 32 -8.11 0.07 2.57
C THR A 32 -7.76 -0.46 3.95
N ILE A 33 -6.55 -0.99 4.12
CA ILE A 33 -5.94 -1.41 5.38
C ILE A 33 -5.02 -0.29 5.85
N THR A 34 -5.35 0.32 6.99
CA THR A 34 -4.62 1.48 7.51
C THR A 34 -3.95 1.22 8.85
N ASP A 35 -2.78 1.80 9.04
CA ASP A 35 -2.12 1.92 10.35
C ASP A 35 -1.20 3.15 10.33
N ALA A 36 -0.62 3.56 11.46
CA ALA A 36 0.46 4.53 11.47
C ALA A 36 1.74 3.88 10.89
N GLY A 37 2.25 4.42 9.78
CA GLY A 37 3.53 4.00 9.17
C GLY A 37 3.64 2.52 8.78
N PRO A 38 2.64 1.91 8.10
CA PRO A 38 2.62 0.46 7.90
C PRO A 38 3.78 -0.06 7.04
N VAL A 39 4.35 0.77 6.16
CA VAL A 39 5.43 0.36 5.25
C VAL A 39 6.69 -0.08 6.01
N SER A 40 7.06 0.61 7.10
CA SER A 40 8.19 0.18 7.93
C SER A 40 7.81 -0.99 8.83
N LYS A 41 6.55 -1.08 9.28
CA LYS A 41 6.06 -2.20 10.10
C LYS A 41 6.08 -3.51 9.33
N ILE A 42 5.71 -3.51 8.05
CA ILE A 42 5.84 -4.70 7.18
C ILE A 42 7.29 -5.19 7.14
N VAL A 43 8.25 -4.26 7.09
CA VAL A 43 9.68 -4.58 6.94
C VAL A 43 10.32 -5.06 8.25
N TYR A 44 9.90 -4.53 9.41
CA TYR A 44 10.61 -4.77 10.68
C TYR A 44 9.81 -5.47 11.77
N ASP A 45 8.48 -5.48 11.69
CA ASP A 45 7.62 -6.10 12.68
C ASP A 45 6.98 -7.38 12.13
N ASP A 46 6.45 -8.23 13.00
CA ASP A 46 5.58 -9.37 12.62
C ASP A 46 4.16 -8.89 12.21
N TYR A 47 4.10 -7.76 11.49
CA TYR A 47 2.88 -7.11 11.06
C TYR A 47 2.35 -7.67 9.74
N LEU A 48 3.27 -8.10 8.86
CA LEU A 48 2.96 -8.60 7.51
C LEU A 48 1.91 -9.71 7.53
N LYS A 49 2.08 -10.71 8.40
CA LYS A 49 1.14 -11.82 8.52
C LYS A 49 -0.28 -11.35 8.85
N SER A 50 -0.42 -10.39 9.77
CA SER A 50 -1.74 -9.85 10.16
C SER A 50 -2.43 -9.08 9.02
N VAL A 51 -1.64 -8.46 8.14
CA VAL A 51 -2.12 -7.78 6.95
C VAL A 51 -2.52 -8.80 5.91
N GLU A 52 -1.66 -9.78 5.62
CA GLU A 52 -1.91 -10.85 4.66
C GLU A 52 -3.17 -11.65 4.97
N ASP A 53 -3.41 -11.99 6.24
CA ASP A 53 -4.64 -12.67 6.65
C ASP A 53 -5.89 -11.88 6.23
N LYS A 54 -5.89 -10.56 6.37
CA LYS A 54 -7.01 -9.69 5.92
C LYS A 54 -7.11 -9.64 4.40
N ILE A 55 -5.97 -9.51 3.72
CA ILE A 55 -5.89 -9.46 2.25
C ILE A 55 -6.43 -10.74 1.64
N VAL A 56 -5.89 -11.89 2.06
CA VAL A 56 -6.24 -13.20 1.54
C VAL A 56 -7.68 -13.55 1.90
N LEU A 57 -8.06 -13.49 3.18
CA LEU A 57 -9.38 -13.98 3.60
C LEU A 57 -10.54 -13.12 3.09
N ILE A 58 -10.36 -11.80 3.01
CA ILE A 58 -11.44 -10.86 2.71
C ILE A 58 -11.26 -10.32 1.29
N SER A 59 -10.20 -9.55 1.04
CA SER A 59 -10.09 -8.78 -0.20
C SER A 59 -9.96 -9.69 -1.44
N ILE A 60 -9.03 -10.66 -1.42
CA ILE A 60 -8.84 -11.60 -2.53
C ILE A 60 -9.97 -12.64 -2.54
N ASN A 61 -10.22 -13.35 -1.44
CA ASN A 61 -11.13 -14.49 -1.48
C ASN A 61 -12.62 -14.10 -1.62
N LYS A 62 -13.07 -13.03 -0.95
CA LYS A 62 -14.47 -12.58 -0.99
C LYS A 62 -14.72 -11.55 -2.08
N HIS A 63 -13.91 -10.50 -2.12
CA HIS A 63 -14.12 -9.40 -3.05
C HIS A 63 -13.44 -9.58 -4.42
N LYS A 64 -12.61 -10.62 -4.56
CA LYS A 64 -11.85 -10.92 -5.79
C LYS A 64 -10.91 -9.79 -6.18
N SER A 65 -10.33 -9.12 -5.18
CA SER A 65 -9.23 -8.19 -5.37
C SER A 65 -8.06 -8.91 -6.04
N ASP A 66 -7.54 -8.33 -7.11
CA ASP A 66 -6.45 -8.88 -7.91
C ASP A 66 -5.22 -7.95 -7.97
N HIS A 67 -5.23 -6.87 -7.19
CA HIS A 67 -4.15 -5.89 -7.14
C HIS A 67 -4.04 -5.28 -5.74
N ILE A 68 -2.82 -5.30 -5.21
CA ILE A 68 -2.45 -4.72 -3.92
C ILE A 68 -1.58 -3.47 -4.16
N PHE A 69 -1.99 -2.34 -3.60
CA PHE A 69 -1.20 -1.13 -3.54
C PHE A 69 -0.59 -0.98 -2.15
N VAL A 70 0.71 -0.69 -2.09
CA VAL A 70 1.43 -0.38 -0.85
C VAL A 70 1.89 1.06 -0.94
N ALA A 71 1.39 1.92 -0.06
CA ALA A 71 1.61 3.36 -0.18
C ALA A 71 2.17 3.98 1.11
N GLY A 72 3.24 4.76 0.95
CA GLY A 72 3.78 5.65 1.97
C GLY A 72 3.70 7.10 1.52
N HIS A 73 4.08 8.03 2.40
CA HIS A 73 4.00 9.45 2.11
C HIS A 73 5.12 10.24 2.81
N SER A 74 5.39 11.43 2.27
CA SER A 74 6.29 12.41 2.88
C SER A 74 5.71 12.93 4.20
N ASP A 75 6.58 13.34 5.13
CA ASP A 75 6.22 13.85 6.46
C ASP A 75 5.30 12.90 7.27
N CYS A 76 5.67 11.62 7.30
CA CYS A 76 4.90 10.58 8.00
C CYS A 76 5.27 10.49 9.48
N ALA A 77 4.41 10.98 10.38
CA ALA A 77 4.62 10.84 11.82
C ALA A 77 4.65 9.38 12.31
N GLY A 78 3.95 8.48 11.62
CA GLY A 78 3.93 7.04 11.94
C GLY A 78 5.19 6.28 11.49
N CYS A 79 6.01 6.90 10.64
CA CYS A 79 7.29 6.39 10.18
C CYS A 79 8.25 7.58 10.06
N PRO A 80 8.79 8.08 11.19
CA PRO A 80 9.51 9.36 11.28
C PRO A 80 10.92 9.23 10.70
N THR A 81 11.00 9.17 9.38
CA THR A 81 12.23 9.06 8.59
C THR A 81 12.14 9.94 7.35
N ASP A 82 13.24 10.08 6.61
CA ASP A 82 13.28 10.85 5.37
C ASP A 82 12.59 10.12 4.21
N ASP A 83 12.20 10.89 3.19
CA ASP A 83 11.49 10.39 2.01
C ASP A 83 12.23 9.25 1.29
N ASN A 84 13.56 9.28 1.20
CA ASN A 84 14.28 8.21 0.53
C ASN A 84 14.19 6.90 1.32
N THR A 85 14.32 6.99 2.64
CA THR A 85 14.16 5.82 3.52
C THR A 85 12.73 5.27 3.47
N GLN A 86 11.72 6.14 3.46
CA GLN A 86 10.31 5.76 3.22
C GLN A 86 10.13 5.01 1.89
N LYS A 87 10.68 5.55 0.79
CA LYS A 87 10.65 4.92 -0.54
C LYS A 87 11.28 3.53 -0.54
N GLU A 88 12.39 3.35 0.18
CA GLU A 88 13.02 2.03 0.33
C GLU A 88 12.18 1.06 1.16
N TYR A 89 11.46 1.53 2.20
CA TYR A 89 10.51 0.68 2.91
C TYR A 89 9.34 0.24 2.05
N ILE A 90 8.80 1.14 1.22
CA ILE A 90 7.73 0.78 0.27
C ILE A 90 8.23 -0.32 -0.68
N LYS A 91 9.42 -0.16 -1.29
CA LYS A 91 9.98 -1.17 -2.19
C LYS A 91 10.17 -2.51 -1.49
N LYS A 92 10.71 -2.52 -0.27
CA LYS A 92 10.90 -3.76 0.50
C LYS A 92 9.57 -4.43 0.85
N ALA A 93 8.60 -3.65 1.33
CA ALA A 93 7.27 -4.15 1.66
C ALA A 93 6.56 -4.76 0.44
N VAL A 94 6.66 -4.11 -0.73
CA VAL A 94 6.12 -4.63 -1.99
C VAL A 94 6.78 -5.96 -2.38
N ASN A 95 8.11 -6.05 -2.32
CA ASN A 95 8.81 -7.30 -2.62
C ASN A 95 8.37 -8.43 -1.68
N MET A 96 8.31 -8.18 -0.37
CA MET A 96 7.88 -9.19 0.61
C MET A 96 6.45 -9.69 0.35
N ILE A 97 5.51 -8.78 0.07
CA ILE A 97 4.13 -9.15 -0.27
C ILE A 97 4.09 -9.94 -1.57
N HIS A 98 4.83 -9.52 -2.60
CA HIS A 98 4.87 -10.21 -3.89
C HIS A 98 5.49 -11.62 -3.76
N GLU A 99 6.53 -11.79 -2.95
CA GLU A 99 7.13 -13.11 -2.67
C GLU A 99 6.12 -14.06 -2.01
N HIS A 100 5.26 -13.56 -1.12
CA HIS A 100 4.22 -14.37 -0.46
C HIS A 100 2.99 -14.60 -1.35
N LEU A 101 2.68 -13.65 -2.26
CA LEU A 101 1.51 -13.65 -3.13
C LEU A 101 1.91 -13.40 -4.60
N PRO A 102 2.67 -14.31 -5.24
CA PRO A 102 3.29 -14.07 -6.55
C PRO A 102 2.30 -13.94 -7.72
N GLU A 103 1.09 -14.46 -7.56
CA GLU A 103 0.03 -14.42 -8.58
C GLU A 103 -0.84 -13.15 -8.51
N ILE A 104 -0.60 -12.27 -7.53
CA ILE A 104 -1.36 -11.04 -7.31
C ILE A 104 -0.49 -9.85 -7.70
N ALA A 105 -1.05 -8.89 -8.43
CA ALA A 105 -0.33 -7.68 -8.78
C ALA A 105 -0.01 -6.86 -7.52
N VAL A 106 1.20 -6.29 -7.43
CA VAL A 106 1.62 -5.46 -6.29
C VAL A 106 2.34 -4.21 -6.77
N THR A 107 1.82 -3.03 -6.43
CA THR A 107 2.42 -1.73 -6.80
C THR A 107 2.79 -0.93 -5.56
N GLY A 108 4.00 -0.37 -5.56
CA GLY A 108 4.49 0.56 -4.55
C GLY A 108 4.31 2.01 -4.95
N LEU A 109 3.63 2.80 -4.11
CA LEU A 109 3.34 4.20 -4.34
C LEU A 109 3.94 5.09 -3.24
N PHE A 110 4.46 6.25 -3.63
CA PHE A 110 4.86 7.29 -2.68
C PHE A 110 4.13 8.58 -2.98
N VAL A 111 3.53 9.20 -1.96
CA VAL A 111 2.91 10.52 -2.07
C VAL A 111 3.83 11.58 -1.50
N THR A 112 4.16 12.57 -2.33
CA THR A 112 4.93 13.75 -1.92
C THR A 112 4.06 14.73 -1.12
N GLU A 113 4.68 15.67 -0.43
CA GLU A 113 3.99 16.69 0.37
C GLU A 113 2.99 17.53 -0.46
N ASP A 114 3.28 17.78 -1.74
CA ASP A 114 2.38 18.48 -2.67
C ASP A 114 1.30 17.58 -3.30
N GLY A 115 1.18 16.33 -2.84
CA GLY A 115 0.13 15.39 -3.25
C GLY A 115 0.40 14.66 -4.56
N LYS A 116 1.60 14.76 -5.14
CA LYS A 116 1.97 13.98 -6.34
C LYS A 116 2.25 12.54 -5.94
N ILE A 117 1.91 11.63 -6.86
CA ILE A 117 2.12 10.19 -6.68
C ILE A 117 3.27 9.75 -7.57
N GLU A 118 4.24 9.07 -6.95
CA GLU A 118 5.32 8.37 -7.63
C GLU A 118 5.08 6.85 -7.54
N ILE A 119 5.12 6.17 -8.69
CA ILE A 119 5.18 4.72 -8.74
C ILE A 119 6.65 4.31 -8.57
N LEU A 120 6.96 3.58 -7.51
CA LEU A 120 8.33 3.20 -7.17
C LEU A 120 8.73 1.81 -7.68
N ILE A 121 7.77 0.90 -7.69
CA ILE A 121 7.93 -0.50 -8.07
C ILE A 121 6.56 -1.04 -8.48
N ASP A 122 6.54 -1.91 -9.48
CA ASP A 122 5.30 -2.45 -10.03
C ASP A 122 5.49 -3.90 -10.49
N PHE A 123 4.72 -4.81 -9.91
CA PHE A 123 4.60 -6.21 -10.31
C PHE A 123 3.19 -6.41 -10.85
N VAL A 124 3.04 -6.45 -12.17
CA VAL A 124 1.76 -6.59 -12.90
C VAL A 124 1.73 -7.83 -13.77
#